data_AF-A0A1J3DC09-F1
#
_entry.id   AF-A0A1J3DC09-F1
#
_cell.length_a   1.000
_cell.length_b   1.000
_cell.length_c   1.000
_cell.angle_alpha   90.00
_cell.angle_beta   90.00
_cell.angle_gamma   90.00
#
_symmetry.space_group_name_H-M   'P 1'
#
loop_
_entity.id
_entity.type
_entity.pdbx_description
1 polymer ?
#
loop_
_entity_poly.entity_id
_entity_poly.type
_entity_poly.pdbx_seq_one_letter_code
_entity_poly.pdbx_strand_id
1 'polypeptide(L)'
;HKYKEDVKLMTELGLESFRFSISWTRLIPSGRGPINPKGLRFYKNLIKELRNHGIEPHVTLYHYDLPQTLEDEYGGWVDRRVIKDFTAFADVC
;
A
#
# COMPACT_ATOMS: atom_id res chain seq x y z
N HIS A 1 13.26 0.85 -1.77
CA HIS A 1 14.52 0.08 -1.60
C HIS A 1 15.35 0.62 -0.43
N LYS A 2 15.29 1.92 -0.12
CA LYS A 2 16.00 2.56 1.02
C LYS A 2 15.20 2.64 2.33
N TYR A 3 14.14 1.84 2.47
CA TYR A 3 13.21 2.04 3.57
C TYR A 3 13.84 1.75 4.94
N LYS A 4 14.90 0.93 5.01
CA LYS A 4 15.59 0.65 6.27
C LYS A 4 16.38 1.85 6.75
N GLU A 5 17.05 2.52 5.82
CA GLU A 5 17.74 3.79 6.07
C GLU A 5 16.74 4.86 6.49
N ASP A 6 15.58 4.93 5.83
CA ASP A 6 14.50 5.85 6.19
C ASP A 6 13.97 5.56 7.61
N VAL A 7 13.69 4.28 7.96
CA VAL A 7 13.24 3.90 9.32
C VAL A 7 14.28 4.24 10.39
N LYS A 8 15.57 4.03 10.10
CA LYS A 8 16.65 4.41 11.03
C LYS A 8 16.62 5.90 11.33
N LEU A 9 16.51 6.74 10.30
CA LEU A 9 16.40 8.20 10.46
C LEU A 9 15.14 8.59 11.23
N MET A 10 14.00 7.96 10.96
CA MET A 10 12.76 8.19 11.72
C MET A 10 12.94 7.89 13.22
N THR A 11 13.69 6.83 13.53
CA THR A 11 14.00 6.44 14.91
C THR A 11 14.91 7.47 15.59
N GLU A 12 15.97 7.90 14.90
CA GLU A 12 16.90 8.93 15.41
C GLU A 12 16.21 10.28 15.67
N LEU A 13 15.17 10.60 14.89
CA LEU A 13 14.33 11.79 15.07
C LEU A 13 13.26 11.63 16.17
N GLY A 14 13.10 10.44 16.74
CA GLY A 14 12.13 10.17 17.81
C GLY A 14 10.67 10.09 17.34
N LEU A 15 10.42 9.67 16.10
CA LEU A 15 9.05 9.45 15.64
C LEU A 15 8.41 8.27 16.37
N GLU A 16 7.18 8.46 16.83
CA GLU A 16 6.38 7.39 17.46
C GLU A 16 5.49 6.64 16.46
N SER A 17 5.16 7.29 15.33
CA SER A 17 4.31 6.72 14.29
C SER A 17 4.73 7.19 12.91
N PHE A 18 4.40 6.38 11.90
CA PHE A 18 4.67 6.69 10.50
C PHE A 18 3.49 6.30 9.61
N ARG A 19 2.97 7.29 8.88
CA ARG A 19 1.88 7.08 7.92
C ARG A 19 2.43 6.83 6.53
N PHE A 20 2.02 5.72 5.91
CA PHE A 20 2.35 5.41 4.51
C PHE A 20 1.12 4.83 3.78
N SER A 21 1.18 4.78 2.45
CA SER A 21 0.13 4.12 1.65
C SER A 21 0.58 2.78 1.07
N ILE A 22 -0.36 1.83 1.01
CA ILE A 22 -0.22 0.65 0.17
C ILE A 22 -0.62 1.03 -1.24
N SER A 23 0.22 0.70 -2.21
CA SER A 23 -0.08 1.00 -3.60
C SER A 23 -0.86 -0.14 -4.23
N TRP A 24 -2.06 0.15 -4.72
CA TRP A 24 -2.97 -0.84 -5.28
C TRP A 24 -2.30 -1.59 -6.42
N THR A 25 -1.73 -0.87 -7.40
CA THR A 25 -1.02 -1.47 -8.55
C THR A 25 0.24 -2.24 -8.17
N ARG A 26 0.89 -1.91 -7.05
CA ARG A 26 2.04 -2.69 -6.57
C ARG A 26 1.60 -4.05 -6.04
N LEU A 27 0.47 -4.08 -5.33
CA LEU A 27 -0.06 -5.29 -4.70
C LEU A 27 -0.83 -6.16 -5.68
N ILE A 28 -1.64 -5.55 -6.55
CA ILE A 28 -2.47 -6.20 -7.57
C ILE A 28 -2.29 -5.42 -8.89
N PRO A 29 -1.38 -5.84 -9.79
CA PRO A 29 -0.95 -5.05 -10.96
C PRO A 29 -2.05 -4.55 -11.88
N SER A 30 -3.05 -5.38 -12.17
CA SER A 30 -4.19 -5.04 -13.04
C SER A 30 -5.39 -4.49 -12.25
N GLY A 31 -5.21 -4.16 -10.97
CA GLY A 31 -6.30 -3.81 -10.04
C GLY A 31 -7.15 -4.99 -9.57
N ARG A 32 -7.17 -6.08 -10.34
CA ARG A 32 -7.82 -7.36 -10.03
C ARG A 32 -6.87 -8.53 -10.24
N GLY A 33 -7.23 -9.68 -9.66
CA GLY A 33 -6.52 -10.93 -9.87
C GLY A 33 -5.43 -11.20 -8.83
N PRO A 34 -4.36 -11.91 -9.19
CA PRO A 34 -3.41 -12.43 -8.22
C PRO A 34 -2.56 -11.33 -7.57
N ILE A 35 -2.23 -11.54 -6.30
CA ILE A 35 -1.32 -10.69 -5.55
C ILE A 35 0.09 -10.82 -6.13
N ASN A 36 0.77 -9.70 -6.32
CA ASN A 36 2.20 -9.65 -6.62
C ASN A 36 3.01 -10.01 -5.36
N PRO A 37 3.69 -11.17 -5.30
CA PRO A 37 4.39 -11.61 -4.09
C PRO A 37 5.57 -10.70 -3.72
N LYS A 38 6.13 -9.96 -4.68
CA LYS A 38 7.20 -8.99 -4.42
C LYS A 38 6.65 -7.74 -3.74
N GLY A 39 5.47 -7.27 -4.17
CA GLY A 39 4.76 -6.15 -3.55
C GLY A 39 4.37 -6.46 -2.10
N LEU A 40 3.76 -7.63 -1.88
CA LEU A 40 3.39 -8.10 -0.54
C LEU A 40 4.61 -8.19 0.39
N ARG A 41 5.72 -8.76 -0.09
CA ARG A 41 6.95 -8.88 0.68
C ARG A 41 7.53 -7.53 1.07
N PHE A 42 7.45 -6.54 0.18
CA PHE A 42 7.90 -5.18 0.48
C PHE A 42 7.14 -4.59 1.66
N TYR A 43 5.80 -4.60 1.64
CA TYR A 43 4.99 -4.02 2.72
C TYR A 43 5.15 -4.79 4.04
N LYS A 44 5.19 -6.13 3.99
CA LYS A 44 5.48 -6.95 5.18
C LYS A 44 6.82 -6.59 5.82
N ASN A 45 7.87 -6.40 5.00
CA ASN A 45 9.19 -6.05 5.50
C ASN A 45 9.23 -4.62 6.05
N LEU A 46 8.59 -3.66 5.38
CA LEU A 46 8.49 -2.28 5.87
C LEU A 46 7.79 -2.21 7.23
N ILE A 47 6.60 -2.83 7.34
CA ILE A 47 5.84 -2.87 8.59
C ILE A 47 6.64 -3.52 9.72
N LYS A 48 7.32 -4.64 9.41
CA LYS A 48 8.20 -5.30 10.37
C LYS A 48 9.35 -4.39 10.82
N GLU A 49 9.99 -3.68 9.89
CA GLU A 49 11.10 -2.79 10.18
C GLU A 49 10.67 -1.62 11.09
N LEU A 50 9.52 -0.99 10.79
CA LEU A 50 8.93 0.07 11.62
C LEU A 50 8.65 -0.43 13.03
N ARG A 51 7.95 -1.56 13.15
CA ARG A 51 7.60 -2.17 14.43
C ARG A 51 8.82 -2.59 15.25
N ASN A 52 9.89 -3.08 14.60
CA ASN A 52 11.16 -3.40 15.27
C ASN A 52 11.83 -2.18 15.90
N HIS A 53 11.58 -0.98 15.36
CA HIS A 53 12.09 0.29 15.89
C HIS A 53 11.07 1.03 16.76
N GLY A 54 9.96 0.39 17.13
CA GLY A 54 8.92 1.00 17.99
C GLY A 54 8.07 2.06 17.30
N ILE A 55 8.13 2.17 15.97
CA ILE A 55 7.33 3.13 15.19
C ILE A 55 6.00 2.47 14.81
N GLU A 56 4.89 3.08 15.18
CA GLU A 56 3.55 2.59 14.85
C GLU A 56 3.19 2.86 13.38
N PRO A 57 2.87 1.83 12.57
CA PRO A 57 2.51 1.99 11.18
C PRO A 57 1.04 2.42 11.03
N HIS A 58 0.80 3.57 10.37
CA HIS A 58 -0.54 4.01 9.97
C HIS A 58 -0.73 3.84 8.46
N VAL A 59 -1.58 2.90 8.06
CA VAL A 59 -1.76 2.56 6.64
C VAL A 59 -2.90 3.35 6.02
N THR A 60 -2.63 4.00 4.88
CA THR A 60 -3.63 4.54 3.97
C THR A 60 -3.83 3.58 2.80
N LEU A 61 -5.05 3.10 2.57
CA LEU A 61 -5.30 2.13 1.49
C LEU A 61 -5.28 2.77 0.09
N TYR A 62 -5.69 4.03 -0.04
CA TYR A 62 -5.71 4.72 -1.35
C TYR A 62 -5.08 6.10 -1.27
N HIS A 63 -4.16 6.39 -2.18
CA HIS A 63 -3.51 7.71 -2.26
C HIS A 63 -3.28 8.13 -3.71
N TYR A 64 -4.38 8.28 -4.44
CA TYR A 64 -4.43 8.76 -5.84
C TYR A 64 -3.71 7.85 -6.86
N ASP A 65 -3.65 6.55 -6.59
CA ASP A 65 -2.92 5.57 -7.40
C ASP A 65 -3.82 4.43 -7.92
N LEU A 66 -4.96 4.82 -8.50
CA LEU A 66 -5.90 3.90 -9.13
C LEU A 66 -5.19 3.09 -10.23
N PRO A 67 -5.39 1.76 -10.30
CA PRO A 67 -4.90 0.96 -11.41
C PRO A 67 -5.43 1.45 -12.76
N GLN A 68 -4.51 1.74 -13.70
CA GLN A 68 -4.85 2.23 -15.04
C GLN A 68 -5.82 1.30 -15.77
N THR A 69 -5.73 -0.01 -15.57
CA THR A 69 -6.67 -0.98 -16.15
C THR A 69 -8.13 -0.70 -15.77
N LEU A 70 -8.39 -0.22 -14.56
CA LEU A 70 -9.75 0.11 -14.11
C LEU A 70 -10.25 1.44 -14.70
N GLU A 71 -9.34 2.39 -14.89
CA GLU A 71 -9.62 3.63 -15.61
C GLU A 71 -9.98 3.35 -17.07
N ASP A 72 -9.16 2.56 -17.77
CA ASP A 72 -9.35 2.24 -19.19
C ASP A 72 -10.62 1.42 -19.46
N GLU A 73 -10.98 0.52 -18.53
CA GLU A 73 -12.15 -0.36 -18.70
C GLU A 73 -13.48 0.34 -18.44
N TYR A 74 -13.52 1.28 -17.48
CA TYR A 74 -14.79 1.87 -17.05
C TYR A 74 -14.73 3.28 -16.46
N GLY A 75 -13.59 3.97 -16.51
CA GLY A 75 -13.43 5.31 -15.95
C GLY A 75 -13.22 5.33 -14.43
N GLY A 76 -12.85 4.20 -13.83
CA GLY A 76 -12.41 4.18 -12.44
C GLY A 76 -13.47 4.70 -11.46
N TRP A 77 -13.16 5.78 -10.74
CA TRP A 77 -14.00 6.29 -9.65
C TRP A 77 -15.38 6.79 -10.07
N VAL A 78 -15.63 7.06 -11.36
CA VAL A 78 -16.96 7.49 -11.82
C VAL A 78 -17.95 6.34 -12.01
N ASP A 79 -17.49 5.08 -11.93
CA ASP A 79 -18.34 3.89 -12.08
C ASP A 79 -18.45 3.12 -10.75
N ARG A 80 -19.65 2.61 -10.45
CA ARG A 80 -19.93 1.87 -9.20
C ARG A 80 -19.20 0.53 -9.11
N ARG A 81 -18.71 -0.03 -10.22
CA ARG A 81 -17.87 -1.25 -10.22
C ARG A 81 -16.64 -1.10 -9.34
N VAL A 82 -16.10 0.12 -9.22
CA VAL A 82 -14.94 0.42 -8.37
C VAL A 82 -15.16 0.06 -6.90
N ILE A 83 -16.41 0.07 -6.42
CA ILE A 83 -16.72 -0.29 -5.03
C ILE A 83 -16.29 -1.73 -4.77
N LYS A 84 -16.67 -2.66 -5.66
CA LYS A 84 -16.33 -4.07 -5.53
C LYS A 84 -14.82 -4.29 -5.63
N ASP A 85 -14.17 -3.61 -6.58
CA ASP A 85 -12.73 -3.75 -6.82
C ASP A 85 -11.92 -3.21 -5.65
N PHE A 86 -12.31 -2.04 -5.11
CA PHE A 86 -11.66 -1.45 -3.95
C PHE A 86 -11.88 -2.28 -2.68
N THR A 87 -13.09 -2.83 -2.47
CA THR A 87 -13.34 -3.76 -1.36
C THR A 87 -12.46 -5.00 -1.46
N ALA A 88 -12.35 -5.62 -2.64
CA ALA A 88 -11.49 -6.79 -2.83
C ALA A 88 -10.00 -6.48 -2.57
N PHE A 89 -9.54 -5.28 -2.95
CA PHE A 89 -8.19 -4.82 -2.61
C PHE A 89 -8.03 -4.58 -1.10
N ALA A 90 -9.01 -3.98 -0.44
CA ALA A 90 -9.01 -3.76 1.01
C ALA A 90 -8.98 -5.08 1.80
N ASP A 91 -9.74 -6.10 1.39
CA ASP A 91 -9.77 -7.43 2.02
C ASP A 91 -8.42 -8.17 1.94
N VAL A 92 -7.58 -7.82 0.97
CA VAL A 92 -6.23 -8.40 0.82
C VAL A 92 -5.22 -7.74 1.77
N CYS A 93 -5.47 -6.50 2.19
CA CYS A 93 -4.53 -5.69 2.98
C CYS A 93 -4.62 -6.04 4.48
#